data_AF-A0A7W8N7A5-F1
#
_entry.id   AF-A0A7W8N7A5-F1
#
_cell.length_a   1.000
_cell.length_b   1.000
_cell.length_c   1.000
_cell.angle_alpha   90.00
_cell.angle_beta   90.00
_cell.angle_gamma   90.00
#
_symmetry.space_group_name_H-M   'P 1'
#
loop_
_entity.id
_entity.type
_entity.pdbx_description
1 polymer ?
#
loop_
_entity_poly.entity_id
_entity_poly.type
_entity_poly.pdbx_seq_one_letter_code
_entity_poly.pdbx_strand_id
1 'polypeptide(L)'
;MIEYKTSDGWIDYYYYDWVTSDGKTILKWHSEPHNEDERYQTTTEPYHIHLPASETLHNMYRLANFEHQTLRSIIEFILLFDKALPSFQNYTAKKP
;
A
#
# COMPACT_ATOMS: atom_id res chain seq x y z
N MET A 1 4.97 -11.41 9.62
CA MET A 1 4.39 -10.09 9.90
C MET A 1 4.98 -9.63 11.22
N ILE A 2 5.66 -8.50 11.24
CA ILE A 2 6.28 -7.93 12.44
C ILE A 2 5.65 -6.55 12.62
N GLU A 3 5.07 -6.30 13.78
CA GLU A 3 4.47 -5.02 14.17
C GLU A 3 5.19 -4.54 15.43
N TYR A 4 5.74 -3.34 15.38
CA TYR A 4 6.25 -2.65 16.58
C TYR A 4 5.22 -1.61 17.00
N LYS A 5 4.96 -1.49 18.31
CA LYS A 5 3.98 -0.56 18.85
C LYS A 5 4.65 0.56 19.63
N THR A 6 4.15 1.78 19.47
CA THR A 6 4.51 2.93 20.30
C THR A 6 4.01 2.71 21.74
N SER A 7 4.53 3.49 22.69
CA SER A 7 4.15 3.42 24.12
C SER A 7 2.67 3.71 24.40
N ASP A 8 1.99 4.40 23.50
CA ASP A 8 0.55 4.71 23.54
C ASP A 8 -0.30 3.74 22.70
N GLY A 9 0.31 2.68 22.15
CA GLY A 9 -0.39 1.55 21.55
C GLY A 9 -0.65 1.63 20.05
N TRP A 10 -0.13 2.65 19.36
CA TRP A 10 -0.17 2.76 17.90
C TRP A 10 0.86 1.85 17.26
N ILE A 11 0.64 1.45 16.00
CA ILE A 11 1.65 0.70 15.25
C ILE A 11 2.73 1.71 14.82
N ASP A 12 3.91 1.56 15.38
CA ASP A 12 5.10 2.40 15.14
C ASP A 12 5.73 2.04 13.79
N TYR A 13 5.75 0.74 13.48
CA TYR A 13 6.48 0.21 12.33
C TYR A 13 5.81 -1.04 11.76
N TYR A 14 5.56 -1.02 10.45
CA TYR A 14 5.03 -2.18 9.73
C TYR A 14 5.42 -2.17 8.25
N TYR A 15 5.43 -3.39 7.68
CA TYR A 15 5.63 -3.64 6.26
C TYR A 15 4.61 -4.65 5.75
N TYR A 16 3.55 -4.18 5.08
CA TYR A 16 2.54 -5.04 4.49
C TYR A 16 2.66 -5.04 2.97
N ASP A 17 3.06 -6.18 2.42
CA ASP A 17 3.24 -6.37 0.99
C ASP A 17 2.08 -7.21 0.43
N TRP A 18 1.34 -6.64 -0.52
CA TRP A 18 0.35 -7.37 -1.29
C TRP A 18 0.97 -7.85 -2.59
N VAL A 19 1.02 -9.17 -2.74
CA VAL A 19 1.67 -9.85 -3.85
C VAL A 19 0.71 -10.84 -4.50
N THR A 20 0.93 -11.11 -5.78
CA THR A 20 0.33 -12.22 -6.52
C THR A 20 0.87 -13.56 -6.02
N SER A 21 0.24 -14.66 -6.44
CA SER A 21 0.70 -16.03 -6.11
C SER A 21 2.09 -16.36 -6.67
N ASP A 22 2.52 -15.71 -7.75
CA ASP A 22 3.87 -15.80 -8.33
C ASP A 22 4.87 -14.79 -7.72
N GLY A 23 4.47 -14.06 -6.68
CA GLY A 23 5.36 -13.17 -5.91
C GLY A 23 5.56 -11.77 -6.50
N LYS A 24 4.80 -11.38 -7.54
CA LYS A 24 4.84 -10.01 -8.08
C LYS A 24 4.12 -9.05 -7.14
N THR A 25 4.72 -7.89 -6.89
CA THR A 25 4.11 -6.85 -6.07
C THR A 25 2.93 -6.20 -6.78
N ILE A 26 1.80 -6.12 -6.08
CA ILE A 26 0.63 -5.33 -6.47
C ILE A 26 0.73 -3.95 -5.82
N LEU A 27 0.83 -3.90 -4.49
CA LEU A 27 1.05 -2.68 -3.69
C LEU A 27 1.76 -3.05 -2.39
N LYS A 28 2.46 -2.10 -1.77
CA LYS A 28 2.99 -2.25 -0.41
C LYS A 28 2.59 -1.07 0.45
N TRP A 29 2.14 -1.30 1.67
CA TRP A 29 1.84 -0.29 2.67
C TRP A 29 2.85 -0.38 3.78
N HIS A 30 3.68 0.65 3.94
CA HIS A 30 4.75 0.69 4.92
C HIS A 30 4.56 1.88 5.87
N SER A 31 5.05 1.71 7.10
CA SER A 31 5.20 2.75 8.13
C SER A 31 6.66 2.77 8.55
N GLU A 32 7.49 3.39 7.71
CA GLU A 32 8.93 3.53 7.93
C GLU A 32 9.31 5.01 7.74
N PRO A 33 9.91 5.68 8.74
CA PRO A 33 10.42 7.04 8.61
C PRO A 33 11.72 7.08 7.80
N HIS A 34 11.80 8.04 6.88
CA HIS A 34 12.97 8.31 6.05
C HIS A 34 13.71 9.57 6.50
N ASN A 35 14.15 9.60 7.77
CA ASN A 35 14.79 10.77 8.36
C ASN A 35 16.16 11.12 7.73
N GLU A 36 16.78 10.16 7.03
CA GLU A 36 18.11 10.31 6.44
C GLU A 36 18.08 10.98 5.06
N ASP A 37 16.95 10.94 4.35
CA ASP A 37 16.84 11.49 3.00
C ASP A 37 15.39 11.90 2.67
N GLU A 38 15.16 13.21 2.63
CA GLU A 38 13.86 13.83 2.37
C GLU A 38 13.26 13.44 1.01
N ARG A 39 14.07 13.01 0.03
CA ARG A 39 13.57 12.55 -1.27
C ARG A 39 12.73 11.28 -1.17
N TYR A 40 12.91 10.51 -0.10
CA TYR A 40 12.16 9.29 0.16
C TYR A 40 10.88 9.56 0.96
N GLN A 41 10.68 10.77 1.51
CA GLN A 41 9.55 11.09 2.37
C GLN A 41 8.28 11.42 1.58
N THR A 42 7.14 11.22 2.23
CA THR A 42 5.83 11.69 1.78
C THR A 42 5.22 12.65 2.80
N THR A 43 4.11 13.32 2.45
CA THR A 43 3.39 14.21 3.39
C THR A 43 2.75 13.48 4.57
N THR A 44 2.71 12.15 4.54
CA THR A 44 2.11 11.29 5.56
C THR A 44 3.14 10.42 6.28
N GLU A 45 4.42 10.78 6.23
CA GLU A 45 5.49 10.08 6.91
C GLU A 45 5.10 9.72 8.37
N PRO A 46 5.34 8.49 8.85
CA PRO A 46 6.05 7.39 8.19
C PRO A 46 5.21 6.56 7.21
N TYR A 47 3.93 6.87 7.03
CA TYR A 47 2.98 6.07 6.27
C TYR A 47 3.06 6.38 4.77
N HIS A 48 3.30 5.37 3.96
CA HIS A 48 3.37 5.52 2.50
C HIS A 48 3.04 4.22 1.77
N ILE A 49 2.80 4.34 0.46
CA ILE A 49 2.53 3.22 -0.43
C ILE A 49 3.63 3.11 -1.49
N HIS A 50 4.17 1.91 -1.66
CA HIS A 50 5.00 1.56 -2.81
C HIS A 50 4.13 0.99 -3.93
N LEU A 51 4.33 1.52 -5.13
CA LEU A 51 3.80 0.99 -6.37
C LEU A 51 4.66 -0.18 -6.88
N PRO A 52 4.15 -1.01 -7.82
CA PRO A 52 4.96 -2.02 -8.48
C PRO A 52 6.16 -1.39 -9.19
N ALA A 53 7.24 -2.16 -9.33
CA ALA A 53 8.40 -1.72 -10.11
C ALA A 53 8.07 -1.43 -11.58
N SER A 54 7.01 -2.04 -12.14
CA SER A 54 6.54 -1.74 -13.49
C SER A 54 5.93 -0.35 -13.64
N GLU A 55 5.46 0.24 -12.54
CA GLU A 55 4.77 1.55 -12.52
C GLU A 55 5.69 2.67 -12.01
N THR A 56 6.96 2.38 -11.72
CA THR A 56 7.90 3.34 -11.15
C THR A 56 9.24 3.34 -11.87
N LEU A 57 9.79 4.53 -12.09
CA LEU A 57 11.13 4.68 -12.68
C LEU A 57 12.25 4.37 -11.67
N HIS A 58 11.97 4.53 -10.38
CA HIS A 58 12.87 4.24 -9.28
C HIS A 58 12.11 4.02 -7.98
N ASN A 59 12.74 3.36 -7.01
CA ASN A 59 12.17 3.04 -5.70
C ASN A 59 11.88 4.26 -4.78
N MET A 60 12.38 5.45 -5.11
CA MET A 60 12.07 6.67 -4.34
C MET A 60 10.63 7.15 -4.56
N TYR A 61 9.96 6.70 -5.62
CA TYR A 61 8.58 7.13 -5.89
C TYR A 61 7.61 6.40 -4.96
N ARG A 62 6.92 7.17 -4.13
CA ARG A 62 5.96 6.70 -3.13
C ARG A 62 4.72 7.57 -3.15
N LEU A 63 3.59 6.97 -2.81
CA LEU A 63 2.35 7.71 -2.61
C LEU A 63 2.15 7.98 -1.12
N ALA A 64 1.69 9.18 -0.79
CA ALA A 64 1.22 9.50 0.54
C ALA A 64 0.02 8.62 0.91
N ASN A 65 -0.01 8.12 2.15
CA ASN A 65 -1.03 7.22 2.67
C ASN A 65 -1.76 7.84 3.86
N PHE A 66 -2.84 8.56 3.58
CA PHE A 66 -3.67 9.21 4.61
C PHE A 66 -4.65 8.25 5.29
N GLU A 67 -5.00 7.14 4.65
CA GLU A 67 -6.19 6.36 5.01
C GLU A 67 -5.84 4.93 5.48
N HIS A 68 -4.93 4.26 4.77
CA HIS A 68 -4.71 2.82 4.92
C HIS A 68 -3.53 2.53 5.85
N GLN A 69 -3.61 3.04 7.09
CA GLN A 69 -2.52 3.00 8.07
C GLN A 69 -2.62 1.82 9.06
N THR A 70 -3.65 1.00 8.94
CA THR A 70 -3.86 -0.19 9.78
C THR A 70 -4.09 -1.42 8.92
N LEU A 71 -3.69 -2.60 9.41
CA LEU A 71 -3.94 -3.86 8.71
C LEU A 71 -5.43 -4.03 8.34
N ARG A 72 -6.33 -3.67 9.27
CA ARG A 72 -7.78 -3.71 9.01
C ARG A 72 -8.17 -2.86 7.81
N SER A 73 -7.77 -1.59 7.78
CA SER A 73 -8.09 -0.67 6.68
C SER A 73 -7.51 -1.13 5.34
N ILE A 74 -6.34 -1.77 5.35
CA ILE A 74 -5.69 -2.32 4.15
C ILE A 74 -6.46 -3.53 3.63
N ILE A 75 -6.86 -4.46 4.51
CA ILE A 75 -7.65 -5.62 4.13
C ILE A 75 -9.02 -5.20 3.61
N GLU A 76 -9.68 -4.22 4.25
CA GLU A 76 -10.95 -3.65 3.76
C GLU A 76 -10.79 -3.07 2.35
N PHE A 77 -9.71 -2.33 2.08
CA PHE A 77 -9.38 -1.84 0.74
C PHE A 77 -9.21 -2.98 -0.27
N ILE A 78 -8.40 -4.00 0.05
CA ILE A 78 -8.15 -5.15 -0.83
C ILE A 78 -9.46 -5.86 -1.18
N LEU A 79 -10.32 -6.13 -0.19
CA LEU A 79 -11.60 -6.81 -0.40
C LEU A 79 -12.58 -5.99 -1.26
N LEU A 80 -12.60 -4.67 -1.10
CA LEU A 80 -13.42 -3.79 -1.93
C LEU A 80 -12.89 -3.71 -3.35
N PHE A 81 -11.57 -3.57 -3.52
CA PHE A 81 -10.92 -3.50 -4.83
C PHE A 81 -11.09 -4.80 -5.62
N ASP A 82 -10.91 -5.95 -4.96
CA ASP A 82 -11.09 -7.27 -5.56
C ASP A 82 -12.54 -7.55 -5.95
N LYS A 83 -13.53 -7.02 -5.22
CA LYS A 83 -14.95 -7.08 -5.64
C LYS A 83 -15.27 -6.12 -6.79
N ALA A 84 -14.61 -4.97 -6.81
CA ALA A 84 -14.81 -3.95 -7.83
C ALA A 84 -14.21 -4.37 -9.19
N LEU A 85 -13.02 -4.97 -9.23
CA LEU A 85 -12.33 -5.34 -10.48
C LEU A 85 -13.16 -6.25 -11.42
N PRO A 86 -13.76 -7.36 -10.95
CA PRO A 86 -14.61 -8.21 -11.77
C PRO A 86 -15.87 -7.49 -12.24
N SER A 87 -16.41 -6.55 -11.46
CA SER A 87 -17.60 -5.80 -11.87
C SER A 87 -17.30 -4.77 -12.98
N PHE A 88 -16.09 -4.22 -13.03
CA PHE A 88 -15.65 -3.37 -14.15
C PHE A 88 -15.30 -4.17 -15.42
N GLN A 89 -14.65 -5.33 -15.29
CA GLN A 89 -14.37 -6.20 -16.45
C GLN A 89 -15.66 -6.69 -17.12
N ASN A 90 -16.64 -7.11 -16.32
CA ASN A 90 -17.96 -7.53 -16.82
C ASN A 90 -18.78 -6.38 -17.44
N TYR A 91 -18.54 -5.13 -17.05
CA TYR A 91 -19.15 -3.96 -17.67
C TYR A 91 -18.56 -3.68 -19.07
N THR A 92 -17.24 -3.81 -19.23
CA THR A 92 -16.58 -3.59 -20.53
C THR A 92 -16.81 -4.69 -21.56
N ALA A 93 -17.10 -5.92 -21.11
CA ALA A 93 -17.41 -7.06 -21.98
C ALA A 93 -18.84 -7.02 -22.56
N LYS A 94 -19.73 -6.21 -21.99
CA LYS A 94 -21.05 -5.92 -22.57
C LYS A 94 -20.98 -4.70 -23.47
N LYS A 95 -20.44 -4.87 -24.69
CA LYS A 95 -20.82 -3.98 -25.80
C LYS A 95 -21.98 -4.63 -26.59
N PRO A 96 -22.95 -3.84 -27.07
CA PRO A 96 -24.10 -4.31 -27.84
C PRO A 96 -23.69 -4.98 -29.16
#